data_AF-A0A1A3A1V1-F1
#
_entry.id   AF-A0A1A3A1V1-F1
#
_cell.length_a   1.000
_cell.length_b   1.000
_cell.length_c   1.000
_cell.angle_alpha   90.00
_cell.angle_beta   90.00
_cell.angle_gamma   90.00
#
_symmetry.space_group_name_H-M   'P 1'
#
loop_
_entity.id
_entity.type
_entity.pdbx_description
1 polymer ?
#
loop_
_entity_poly.entity_id
_entity_poly.type
_entity_poly.pdbx_seq_one_letter_code
_entity_poly.pdbx_strand_id
1 'polypeptide(L)'
;MRGCVAEVAGRLHGRLADATAEIHRALENQIPDLPREPRIMELLGASIEGNVDTMLRALRYDIAVERVEAPTAALEYARRLAQHGVPVNALVRAYRLGQRRMNELIFAELREVDIPDGLRVAVIEAMSASMFSYIDWMSQQVVAVYEGERERWLENQNSLRGLRVREVLAASKAVDADAATTAIRYPLRWYHLGLVMWYPEPDGAGDELARLQRFLRDLGEAVAVDAGPLLVAADQSCAWGWLPYRAAPIDAADVVAKIRGFALSRPDSPNVAIGSMGAGVDGFRRSHRDAMEARGVAAAGRRSDGSAPKVVAATDPGLSVVAGLGGDIDRTRGWVATVLGDLASDNDNDARLRETLRVFLGCGSSYKLAAEALNMHFNSVKYRVGRAVARRGREIGADRLDVEVALLACHWYGSAVLRRP
;
A
#
# COMPACT_ATOMS: atom_id res chain seq x y z
N MET A 1 -27.14 -13.90 -44.16
CA MET A 1 -27.11 -13.34 -42.79
C MET A 1 -25.89 -13.82 -42.01
N ARG A 2 -25.81 -15.08 -41.53
CA ARG A 2 -24.68 -15.56 -40.71
C ARG A 2 -23.30 -15.37 -41.35
N GLY A 3 -23.17 -15.62 -42.66
CA GLY A 3 -21.92 -15.36 -43.39
C GLY A 3 -21.47 -13.90 -43.33
N CYS A 4 -22.40 -12.95 -43.50
CA CYS A 4 -22.10 -11.51 -43.42
C CYS A 4 -21.68 -11.09 -42.00
N VAL A 5 -22.34 -11.62 -40.96
CA VAL A 5 -21.96 -11.36 -39.55
C VAL A 5 -20.54 -11.86 -39.30
N ALA A 6 -20.22 -13.08 -39.74
CA ALA A 6 -18.90 -13.67 -39.59
C ALA A 6 -17.80 -12.91 -40.37
N GLU A 7 -18.13 -12.38 -41.54
CA GLU A 7 -17.22 -11.54 -42.33
C GLU A 7 -16.90 -10.22 -41.62
N VAL A 8 -17.91 -9.48 -41.16
CA VAL A 8 -17.73 -8.21 -40.42
C VAL A 8 -16.92 -8.46 -39.15
N ALA A 9 -17.27 -9.49 -38.38
CA ALA A 9 -16.53 -9.87 -37.18
C ALA A 9 -15.07 -10.25 -37.50
N GLY A 10 -14.83 -10.97 -38.60
CA GLY A 10 -13.50 -11.34 -39.06
C GLY A 10 -12.64 -10.14 -39.45
N ARG A 11 -13.22 -9.15 -40.14
CA ARG A 11 -12.52 -7.90 -40.51
C ARG A 11 -12.14 -7.07 -39.30
N LEU A 12 -13.07 -6.88 -38.36
CA LEU A 12 -12.81 -6.19 -37.09
C LEU A 12 -11.74 -6.90 -36.26
N HIS A 13 -11.79 -8.24 -36.22
CA HIS A 13 -10.81 -9.03 -35.50
C HIS A 13 -9.40 -8.90 -36.10
N GLY A 14 -9.29 -8.74 -37.43
CA GLY A 14 -8.02 -8.42 -38.09
C GLY A 14 -7.43 -7.06 -37.68
N ARG A 15 -8.22 -6.18 -37.07
CA ARG A 15 -7.84 -4.85 -36.58
C ARG A 15 -8.06 -4.70 -35.06
N LEU A 16 -7.97 -5.81 -34.32
CA LEU A 16 -8.26 -5.86 -32.89
C LEU A 16 -7.47 -4.81 -32.10
N ALA A 17 -6.16 -4.67 -32.36
CA ALA A 17 -5.30 -3.72 -31.67
C ALA A 17 -5.72 -2.25 -31.86
N ASP A 18 -6.18 -1.88 -33.07
CA ASP A 18 -6.68 -0.53 -33.34
C ASP A 18 -7.97 -0.28 -32.57
N ALA A 19 -8.90 -1.23 -32.62
CA ALA A 19 -10.19 -1.15 -31.95
C ALA A 19 -10.04 -1.00 -30.43
N THR A 20 -9.15 -1.79 -29.81
CA THR A 20 -8.91 -1.77 -28.37
C THR A 20 -8.21 -0.47 -27.94
N ALA A 21 -7.25 0.03 -28.71
CA ALA A 21 -6.57 1.29 -28.45
C ALA A 21 -7.54 2.49 -28.50
N GLU A 22 -8.49 2.49 -29.44
CA GLU A 22 -9.53 3.53 -29.52
C GLU A 22 -10.47 3.51 -28.31
N ILE A 23 -10.91 2.32 -27.88
CA ILE A 23 -11.76 2.16 -26.70
C ILE A 23 -11.01 2.61 -25.45
N HIS A 24 -9.75 2.18 -25.29
CA HIS A 24 -8.92 2.55 -24.14
C HIS A 24 -8.81 4.06 -23.98
N ARG A 25 -8.44 4.76 -25.07
CA ARG A 25 -8.33 6.23 -25.08
C ARG A 25 -9.67 6.91 -24.76
N ALA A 26 -10.78 6.34 -25.23
CA ALA A 26 -12.11 6.89 -24.95
C ALA A 26 -12.50 6.75 -23.47
N LEU A 27 -12.16 5.63 -22.82
CA LEU A 27 -12.46 5.40 -21.40
C LEU A 27 -11.61 6.28 -20.49
N GLU A 28 -10.30 6.36 -20.74
CA GLU A 28 -9.36 7.17 -19.97
C GLU A 28 -9.75 8.67 -19.96
N ASN A 29 -10.25 9.18 -21.09
CA ASN A 29 -10.66 10.57 -21.22
C ASN A 29 -12.03 10.88 -20.58
N GLN A 30 -12.92 9.90 -20.47
CA GLN A 30 -14.33 10.13 -20.12
C GLN A 30 -14.75 9.63 -18.73
N ILE A 31 -13.86 8.92 -18.02
CA ILE A 31 -14.11 8.42 -16.67
C ILE A 31 -13.04 8.98 -15.73
N PRO A 32 -13.29 10.14 -15.09
CA PRO A 32 -12.31 10.80 -14.23
C PRO A 32 -11.99 10.00 -12.95
N ASP A 33 -12.90 9.11 -12.53
CA ASP A 33 -12.76 8.29 -11.32
C ASP A 33 -11.81 7.09 -11.50
N LEU A 34 -11.29 6.86 -12.72
CA LEU A 34 -10.35 5.76 -12.96
C LEU A 34 -8.97 6.07 -12.36
N PRO A 35 -8.38 5.15 -11.58
CA PRO A 35 -7.03 5.31 -11.09
C PRO A 35 -6.04 5.41 -12.25
N ARG A 36 -5.10 6.37 -12.17
CA ARG A 36 -4.03 6.56 -13.19
C ARG A 36 -2.75 5.80 -12.86
N GLU A 37 -2.85 4.80 -12.02
CA GLU A 37 -1.72 3.97 -11.63
C GLU A 37 -1.33 3.04 -12.79
N PRO A 38 -0.03 2.93 -13.14
CA PRO A 38 0.41 2.19 -14.32
C PRO A 38 -0.12 0.75 -14.42
N ARG A 39 -0.13 0.00 -13.30
CA ARG A 39 -0.62 -1.39 -13.25
C ARG A 39 -2.14 -1.49 -13.48
N ILE A 40 -2.93 -0.51 -12.99
CA ILE A 40 -4.38 -0.51 -13.18
C ILE A 40 -4.73 -0.16 -14.62
N MET A 41 -3.97 0.76 -15.23
CA MET A 41 -4.12 1.10 -16.64
C MET A 41 -3.73 -0.05 -17.57
N GLU A 42 -2.70 -0.81 -17.22
CA GLU A 42 -2.33 -2.04 -17.95
C GLU A 42 -3.46 -3.08 -17.90
N LEU A 43 -4.04 -3.30 -16.71
CA LEU A 43 -5.19 -4.20 -16.54
C LEU A 43 -6.45 -3.70 -17.28
N LEU A 44 -6.68 -2.39 -17.34
CA LEU A 44 -7.74 -1.81 -18.16
C LEU A 44 -7.53 -2.16 -19.64
N GLY A 45 -6.32 -1.99 -20.16
CA GLY A 45 -5.96 -2.38 -21.53
C GLY A 45 -6.23 -3.86 -21.81
N ALA A 46 -5.72 -4.74 -20.96
CA ALA A 46 -5.94 -6.19 -21.07
C ALA A 46 -7.42 -6.59 -20.94
N SER A 47 -8.19 -5.90 -20.09
CA SER A 47 -9.62 -6.10 -19.94
C SER A 47 -10.37 -5.73 -21.22
N ILE A 48 -10.06 -4.58 -21.82
CA ILE A 48 -10.68 -4.13 -23.09
C ILE A 48 -10.37 -5.12 -24.20
N GLU A 49 -9.09 -5.50 -24.36
CA GLU A 49 -8.67 -6.45 -25.38
C GLU A 49 -9.38 -7.80 -25.24
N GLY A 50 -9.40 -8.36 -24.03
CA GLY A 50 -10.09 -9.62 -23.74
C GLY A 50 -11.59 -9.57 -24.06
N ASN A 51 -12.28 -8.49 -23.70
CA ASN A 51 -13.72 -8.35 -23.99
C ASN A 51 -13.98 -8.21 -25.50
N VAL A 52 -13.19 -7.41 -26.22
CA VAL A 52 -13.37 -7.20 -27.66
C VAL A 52 -13.06 -8.47 -28.45
N ASP A 53 -11.97 -9.17 -28.12
CA ASP A 53 -11.60 -10.44 -28.75
C ASP A 53 -12.70 -11.48 -28.55
N THR A 54 -13.13 -11.67 -27.30
CA THR A 54 -14.17 -12.64 -26.92
C THR A 54 -15.47 -12.36 -27.66
N MET A 55 -15.87 -11.09 -27.72
CA MET A 55 -17.07 -10.67 -28.42
C MET A 55 -17.01 -10.97 -29.92
N LEU A 56 -15.93 -10.58 -30.59
CA LEU A 56 -15.78 -10.81 -32.02
C LEU A 56 -15.74 -12.30 -32.36
N ARG A 57 -15.16 -13.14 -31.48
CA ARG A 57 -15.22 -14.60 -31.62
C ARG A 57 -16.64 -15.12 -31.47
N ALA A 58 -17.39 -14.62 -30.49
CA ALA A 58 -18.79 -15.02 -30.30
C ALA A 58 -19.65 -14.73 -31.53
N LEU A 59 -19.50 -13.53 -32.11
CA LEU A 59 -20.16 -13.16 -33.37
C LEU A 59 -19.72 -14.03 -34.55
N ARG A 60 -18.41 -14.29 -34.68
CA ARG A 60 -17.85 -15.03 -35.82
C ARG A 60 -18.26 -16.50 -35.84
N TYR A 61 -18.34 -17.13 -34.67
CA TYR A 61 -18.59 -18.56 -34.52
C TYR A 61 -20.00 -18.89 -34.02
N ASP A 62 -20.89 -17.89 -33.94
CA ASP A 62 -22.29 -18.05 -33.50
C ASP A 62 -22.38 -18.68 -32.09
N ILE A 63 -21.49 -18.25 -31.18
CA ILE A 63 -21.43 -18.74 -29.80
C ILE A 63 -22.49 -18.02 -28.98
N ALA A 64 -23.38 -18.78 -28.35
CA ALA A 64 -24.37 -18.23 -27.41
C ALA A 64 -23.70 -17.46 -26.28
N VAL A 65 -24.12 -16.22 -26.06
CA VAL A 65 -23.51 -15.28 -25.10
C VAL A 65 -23.49 -15.85 -23.68
N GLU A 66 -24.51 -16.58 -23.29
CA GLU A 66 -24.67 -17.18 -21.96
C GLU A 66 -23.62 -18.27 -21.67
N ARG A 67 -22.93 -18.77 -22.70
CA ARG A 67 -21.85 -19.75 -22.59
C ARG A 67 -20.46 -19.11 -22.57
N VAL A 68 -20.39 -17.79 -22.68
CA VAL A 68 -19.13 -17.06 -22.73
C VAL A 68 -18.68 -16.74 -21.32
N GLU A 69 -17.51 -17.21 -20.95
CA GLU A 69 -16.86 -16.83 -19.70
C GLU A 69 -16.21 -15.46 -19.81
N ALA A 70 -16.24 -14.71 -18.71
CA ALA A 70 -15.62 -13.42 -18.65
C ALA A 70 -14.09 -13.54 -18.75
N PRO A 71 -13.41 -12.70 -19.55
CA PRO A 71 -11.95 -12.71 -19.63
C PRO A 71 -11.33 -12.49 -18.24
N THR A 72 -10.31 -13.28 -17.90
CA THR A 72 -9.62 -13.20 -16.60
C THR A 72 -9.19 -11.76 -16.29
N ALA A 73 -8.63 -11.05 -17.26
CA ALA A 73 -8.19 -9.66 -17.10
C ALA A 73 -9.35 -8.72 -16.70
N ALA A 74 -10.57 -8.95 -17.19
CA ALA A 74 -11.73 -8.15 -16.80
C ALA A 74 -12.19 -8.43 -15.37
N LEU A 75 -12.11 -9.70 -14.94
CA LEU A 75 -12.40 -10.08 -13.55
C LEU A 75 -11.36 -9.51 -12.59
N GLU A 76 -10.06 -9.58 -12.92
CA GLU A 76 -9.00 -8.97 -12.12
C GLU A 76 -9.13 -7.45 -12.05
N TYR A 77 -9.47 -6.80 -13.17
CA TYR A 77 -9.72 -5.36 -13.19
C TYR A 77 -10.88 -4.97 -12.27
N ALA A 78 -11.99 -5.72 -12.29
CA ALA A 78 -13.12 -5.48 -11.39
C ALA A 78 -12.73 -5.62 -9.91
N ARG A 79 -11.92 -6.63 -9.56
CA ARG A 79 -11.39 -6.77 -8.18
C ARG A 79 -10.54 -5.57 -7.79
N ARG A 80 -9.63 -5.12 -8.65
CA ARG A 80 -8.77 -3.96 -8.39
C ARG A 80 -9.58 -2.67 -8.19
N LEU A 81 -10.65 -2.45 -8.95
CA LEU A 81 -11.51 -1.29 -8.73
C LEU A 81 -12.26 -1.34 -7.39
N ALA A 82 -12.80 -2.51 -7.01
CA ALA A 82 -13.45 -2.70 -5.70
C ALA A 82 -12.48 -2.40 -4.55
N GLN A 83 -11.25 -2.90 -4.72
CA GLN A 83 -10.16 -2.72 -3.79
C GLN A 83 -9.72 -1.25 -3.61
N HIS A 84 -9.81 -0.42 -4.65
CA HIS A 84 -9.45 1.01 -4.59
C HIS A 84 -10.64 1.92 -4.23
N GLY A 85 -11.80 1.33 -3.87
CA GLY A 85 -12.99 2.09 -3.51
C GLY A 85 -13.60 2.86 -4.69
N VAL A 86 -13.24 2.51 -5.93
CA VAL A 86 -13.82 3.14 -7.12
C VAL A 86 -15.29 2.74 -7.20
N PRO A 87 -16.22 3.69 -7.32
CA PRO A 87 -17.64 3.39 -7.38
C PRO A 87 -18.00 2.39 -8.49
N VAL A 88 -18.86 1.39 -8.19
CA VAL A 88 -19.31 0.38 -9.17
C VAL A 88 -19.93 1.02 -10.43
N ASN A 89 -20.53 2.20 -10.30
CA ASN A 89 -21.11 2.93 -11.43
C ASN A 89 -20.04 3.37 -12.45
N ALA A 90 -18.77 3.58 -12.05
CA ALA A 90 -17.68 3.86 -12.97
C ALA A 90 -17.31 2.62 -13.79
N LEU A 91 -17.30 1.43 -13.17
CA LEU A 91 -17.11 0.15 -13.88
C LEU A 91 -18.24 -0.10 -14.90
N VAL A 92 -19.50 0.07 -14.49
CA VAL A 92 -20.65 -0.06 -15.41
C VAL A 92 -20.58 0.99 -16.53
N ARG A 93 -20.17 2.23 -16.22
CA ARG A 93 -19.99 3.29 -17.20
C ARG A 93 -18.90 2.95 -18.22
N ALA A 94 -17.82 2.28 -17.81
CA ALA A 94 -16.78 1.81 -18.72
C ALA A 94 -17.33 0.85 -19.78
N TYR A 95 -18.15 -0.12 -19.39
CA TYR A 95 -18.80 -1.05 -20.33
C TYR A 95 -19.74 -0.34 -21.30
N ARG A 96 -20.54 0.63 -20.83
CA ARG A 96 -21.44 1.40 -21.71
C ARG A 96 -20.69 2.26 -22.72
N LEU A 97 -19.60 2.91 -22.31
CA LEU A 97 -18.75 3.69 -23.21
C LEU A 97 -18.00 2.81 -24.21
N GLY A 98 -17.51 1.65 -23.76
CA GLY A 98 -16.90 0.64 -24.63
C GLY A 98 -17.89 0.12 -25.68
N GLN A 99 -19.12 -0.22 -25.27
CA GLN A 99 -20.19 -0.64 -26.17
C GLN A 99 -20.48 0.41 -27.24
N ARG A 100 -20.65 1.68 -26.84
CA ARG A 100 -20.87 2.77 -27.78
C ARG A 100 -19.75 2.81 -28.83
N ARG A 101 -18.50 2.76 -28.42
CA ARG A 101 -17.37 2.83 -29.34
C ARG A 101 -17.31 1.60 -30.25
N MET A 102 -17.60 0.42 -29.72
CA MET A 102 -17.65 -0.81 -30.51
C MET A 102 -18.77 -0.80 -31.56
N ASN A 103 -19.93 -0.24 -31.24
CA ASN A 103 -21.02 -0.05 -32.23
C ASN A 103 -20.61 0.89 -33.36
N GLU A 104 -19.91 1.99 -33.05
CA GLU A 104 -19.38 2.92 -34.06
C GLU A 104 -18.42 2.20 -35.03
N LEU A 105 -17.58 1.29 -34.52
CA LEU A 105 -16.68 0.45 -35.31
C LEU A 105 -17.42 -0.57 -36.17
N ILE A 106 -18.44 -1.25 -35.62
CA ILE A 106 -19.28 -2.20 -36.36
C ILE A 106 -20.01 -1.50 -37.52
N PHE A 107 -20.59 -0.32 -37.27
CA PHE A 107 -21.25 0.45 -38.33
C PHE A 107 -20.28 0.98 -39.40
N ALA A 108 -19.01 1.17 -39.05
CA ALA A 108 -17.99 1.49 -40.05
C ALA A 108 -17.74 0.29 -40.98
N GLU A 109 -17.53 -0.90 -40.43
CA GLU A 109 -17.27 -2.09 -41.26
C GLU A 109 -18.51 -2.56 -42.05
N LEU A 110 -19.72 -2.43 -41.49
CA LEU A 110 -20.96 -2.74 -42.21
C LEU A 110 -21.20 -1.90 -43.46
N ARG A 111 -20.56 -0.72 -43.57
CA ARG A 111 -20.62 0.12 -44.78
C ARG A 111 -19.69 -0.37 -45.88
N GLU A 112 -18.63 -1.09 -45.52
CA GLU A 112 -17.59 -1.57 -46.44
C GLU A 112 -17.87 -2.99 -46.95
N VAL A 113 -18.65 -3.78 -46.21
CA VAL A 113 -19.00 -5.16 -46.60
C VAL A 113 -20.16 -5.15 -47.60
N ASP A 114 -20.04 -5.94 -48.66
CA ASP A 114 -21.10 -6.11 -49.67
C ASP A 114 -22.22 -7.00 -49.13
N ILE A 115 -23.19 -6.37 -48.48
CA ILE A 115 -24.36 -7.04 -47.92
C ILE A 115 -25.56 -6.81 -48.85
N PRO A 116 -26.21 -7.89 -49.36
CA PRO A 116 -27.42 -7.77 -50.16
C PRO A 116 -28.50 -6.96 -49.44
N ASP A 117 -29.17 -6.05 -50.15
CA ASP A 117 -30.10 -5.07 -49.55
C ASP A 117 -31.18 -5.71 -48.68
N GLY A 118 -31.74 -6.85 -49.12
CA GLY A 118 -32.75 -7.60 -48.37
C GLY A 118 -32.25 -8.22 -47.05
N LEU A 119 -30.94 -8.28 -46.82
CA LEU A 119 -30.31 -8.85 -45.63
C LEU A 119 -29.68 -7.79 -44.71
N ARG A 120 -29.53 -6.55 -45.16
CA ARG A 120 -28.76 -5.52 -44.45
C ARG A 120 -29.33 -5.19 -43.07
N VAL A 121 -30.64 -4.95 -43.00
CA VAL A 121 -31.33 -4.67 -41.73
C VAL A 121 -31.21 -5.87 -40.78
N ALA A 122 -31.43 -7.08 -41.28
CA ALA A 122 -31.33 -8.30 -40.47
C ALA A 122 -29.90 -8.53 -39.91
N VAL A 123 -28.86 -8.17 -40.67
CA VAL A 123 -27.47 -8.26 -40.18
C VAL A 123 -27.20 -7.22 -39.09
N ILE A 124 -27.65 -5.97 -39.27
CA ILE A 124 -27.54 -4.91 -38.25
C ILE A 124 -28.26 -5.31 -36.97
N GLU A 125 -29.49 -5.81 -37.08
CA GLU A 125 -30.29 -6.28 -35.95
C GLU A 125 -29.59 -7.42 -35.21
N ALA A 126 -29.09 -8.43 -35.95
CA ALA A 126 -28.37 -9.56 -35.36
C ALA A 126 -27.12 -9.12 -34.59
N MET A 127 -26.26 -8.29 -35.20
CA MET A 127 -25.03 -7.83 -34.55
C MET A 127 -25.31 -6.93 -33.34
N SER A 128 -26.30 -6.05 -33.45
CA SER A 128 -26.68 -5.14 -32.36
C SER A 128 -27.29 -5.92 -31.19
N ALA A 129 -28.14 -6.91 -31.47
CA ALA A 129 -28.72 -7.79 -30.45
C ALA A 129 -27.63 -8.59 -29.73
N SER A 130 -26.70 -9.20 -30.47
CA SER A 130 -25.54 -9.89 -29.88
C SER A 130 -24.68 -8.95 -29.04
N MET A 131 -24.42 -7.71 -29.51
CA MET A 131 -23.70 -6.68 -28.75
C MET A 131 -24.36 -6.32 -27.43
N PHE A 132 -25.66 -6.09 -27.47
CA PHE A 132 -26.41 -5.79 -26.27
C PHE A 132 -26.37 -6.96 -25.27
N SER A 133 -26.66 -8.18 -25.73
CA SER A 133 -26.65 -9.37 -24.86
C SER A 133 -25.28 -9.61 -24.24
N TYR A 134 -24.20 -9.48 -25.02
CA TYR A 134 -22.84 -9.67 -24.51
C TYR A 134 -22.49 -8.66 -23.43
N ILE A 135 -22.76 -7.37 -23.65
CA ILE A 135 -22.44 -6.32 -22.68
C ILE A 135 -23.28 -6.49 -21.42
N ASP A 136 -24.56 -6.84 -21.55
CA ASP A 136 -25.41 -7.12 -20.39
C ASP A 136 -24.85 -8.29 -19.57
N TRP A 137 -24.61 -9.44 -20.21
CA TRP A 137 -24.03 -10.63 -19.58
C TRP A 137 -22.68 -10.35 -18.90
N MET A 138 -21.77 -9.72 -19.62
CA MET A 138 -20.44 -9.39 -19.10
C MET A 138 -20.49 -8.40 -17.95
N SER A 139 -21.35 -7.37 -18.04
CA SER A 139 -21.52 -6.38 -16.98
C SER A 139 -22.02 -7.01 -15.69
N GLN A 140 -22.95 -7.96 -15.76
CA GLN A 140 -23.45 -8.69 -14.59
C GLN A 140 -22.35 -9.54 -13.95
N GLN A 141 -21.56 -10.25 -14.74
CA GLN A 141 -20.43 -11.07 -14.26
C GLN A 141 -19.38 -10.23 -13.53
N VAL A 142 -18.94 -9.11 -14.12
CA VAL A 142 -17.92 -8.26 -13.49
C VAL A 142 -18.46 -7.50 -12.28
N VAL A 143 -19.74 -7.10 -12.28
CA VAL A 143 -20.39 -6.49 -11.11
C VAL A 143 -20.50 -7.50 -9.97
N ALA A 144 -20.85 -8.76 -10.25
CA ALA A 144 -20.87 -9.81 -9.23
C ALA A 144 -19.49 -10.03 -8.61
N VAL A 145 -18.42 -10.04 -9.43
CA VAL A 145 -17.05 -10.12 -8.92
C VAL A 145 -16.64 -8.88 -8.14
N TYR A 146 -16.99 -7.68 -8.60
CA TYR A 146 -16.72 -6.43 -7.90
C TYR A 146 -17.40 -6.41 -6.52
N GLU A 147 -18.70 -6.73 -6.46
CA GLU A 147 -19.45 -6.68 -5.20
C GLU A 147 -19.00 -7.79 -4.24
N GLY A 148 -18.71 -9.00 -4.74
CA GLY A 148 -18.16 -10.07 -3.91
C GLY A 148 -16.75 -9.74 -3.40
N GLU A 149 -15.93 -9.04 -4.18
CA GLU A 149 -14.64 -8.53 -3.72
C GLU A 149 -14.83 -7.43 -2.68
N ARG A 150 -15.73 -6.47 -2.90
CA ARG A 150 -16.05 -5.38 -1.98
C ARG A 150 -16.63 -5.89 -0.67
N GLU A 151 -17.48 -6.91 -0.70
CA GLU A 151 -18.05 -7.55 0.48
C GLU A 151 -16.97 -8.29 1.26
N ARG A 152 -16.16 -9.15 0.63
CA ARG A 152 -14.99 -9.76 1.28
C ARG A 152 -14.04 -8.70 1.85
N TRP A 153 -13.87 -7.60 1.14
CA TRP A 153 -13.06 -6.46 1.56
C TRP A 153 -13.61 -5.83 2.85
N LEU A 154 -14.91 -5.55 2.89
CA LEU A 154 -15.59 -5.00 4.06
C LEU A 154 -15.71 -6.01 5.22
N GLU A 155 -15.98 -7.29 4.95
CA GLU A 155 -16.06 -8.36 5.94
C GLU A 155 -14.72 -8.64 6.60
N ASN A 156 -13.63 -8.60 5.83
CA ASN A 156 -12.27 -8.67 6.37
C ASN A 156 -11.97 -7.45 7.27
N GLN A 157 -12.41 -6.25 6.88
CA GLN A 157 -12.30 -5.05 7.72
C GLN A 157 -13.21 -5.10 8.96
N ASN A 158 -14.38 -5.76 8.89
CA ASN A 158 -15.45 -5.75 9.90
C ASN A 158 -15.71 -7.11 10.56
N SER A 159 -14.76 -8.05 10.59
CA SER A 159 -14.92 -9.26 11.40
C SER A 159 -15.37 -8.86 12.82
N LEU A 160 -16.38 -9.51 13.40
CA LEU A 160 -16.92 -9.13 14.72
C LEU A 160 -15.81 -9.00 15.78
N ARG A 161 -14.75 -9.82 15.64
CA ARG A 161 -13.54 -9.74 16.44
C ARG A 161 -12.76 -8.43 16.19
N GLY A 162 -12.52 -8.05 14.94
CA GLY A 162 -11.85 -6.81 14.56
C GLY A 162 -12.63 -5.56 14.97
N LEU A 163 -13.96 -5.57 14.84
CA LEU A 163 -14.82 -4.49 15.34
C LEU A 163 -14.68 -4.30 16.85
N ARG A 164 -14.76 -5.39 17.62
CA ARG A 164 -14.55 -5.36 19.08
C ARG A 164 -13.16 -4.87 19.47
N VAL A 165 -12.11 -5.21 18.70
CA VAL A 165 -10.77 -4.65 18.93
C VAL A 165 -10.77 -3.14 18.71
N ARG A 166 -11.39 -2.64 17.63
CA ARG A 166 -11.52 -1.20 17.36
C ARG A 166 -12.29 -0.49 18.47
N GLU A 167 -13.36 -1.09 19.02
CA GLU A 167 -14.08 -0.58 20.19
C GLU A 167 -13.18 -0.49 21.42
N VAL A 168 -12.39 -1.53 21.71
CA VAL A 168 -11.40 -1.51 22.80
C VAL A 168 -10.38 -0.40 22.58
N LEU A 169 -9.89 -0.20 21.36
CA LEU A 169 -8.93 0.86 21.02
C LEU A 169 -9.51 2.28 21.16
N ALA A 170 -10.77 2.47 20.77
CA ALA A 170 -11.44 3.77 20.76
C ALA A 170 -12.12 4.14 22.09
N ALA A 171 -12.36 3.16 22.98
CA ALA A 171 -13.11 3.40 24.20
C ALA A 171 -12.42 4.40 25.14
N SER A 172 -13.11 5.50 25.43
CA SER A 172 -12.69 6.55 26.36
C SER A 172 -12.94 6.19 27.84
N LYS A 173 -13.84 5.24 28.10
CA LYS A 173 -14.17 4.73 29.44
C LYS A 173 -13.36 3.48 29.77
N ALA A 174 -13.36 3.12 31.06
CA ALA A 174 -12.80 1.87 31.53
C ALA A 174 -13.47 0.68 30.82
N VAL A 175 -12.65 -0.22 30.29
CA VAL A 175 -13.09 -1.45 29.62
C VAL A 175 -12.97 -2.60 30.61
N ASP A 176 -14.03 -3.40 30.72
CA ASP A 176 -13.95 -4.68 31.42
C ASP A 176 -13.01 -5.61 30.64
N ALA A 177 -11.82 -5.83 31.20
CA ALA A 177 -10.77 -6.62 30.58
C ALA A 177 -11.16 -8.09 30.37
N ASP A 178 -12.00 -8.66 31.23
CA ASP A 178 -12.38 -10.07 31.15
C ASP A 178 -13.45 -10.26 30.07
N ALA A 179 -14.49 -9.41 30.08
CA ALA A 179 -15.49 -9.39 29.02
C ALA A 179 -14.87 -9.14 27.64
N ALA A 180 -13.97 -8.16 27.55
CA ALA A 180 -13.24 -7.85 26.32
C ALA A 180 -12.35 -9.03 25.89
N THR A 181 -11.63 -9.67 26.81
CA THR A 181 -10.78 -10.84 26.54
C THR A 181 -11.57 -11.97 25.87
N THR A 182 -12.76 -12.29 26.40
CA THR A 182 -13.66 -13.27 25.79
C THR A 182 -14.15 -12.81 24.43
N ALA A 183 -14.51 -11.53 24.29
CA ALA A 183 -15.08 -10.98 23.08
C ALA A 183 -14.08 -10.95 21.91
N ILE A 184 -12.81 -10.63 22.16
CA ILE A 184 -11.74 -10.61 21.15
C ILE A 184 -10.87 -11.87 21.14
N ARG A 185 -11.15 -12.87 22.00
CA ARG A 185 -10.39 -14.12 22.16
C ARG A 185 -8.88 -13.88 22.26
N TYR A 186 -8.49 -12.94 23.12
CA TYR A 186 -7.10 -12.53 23.30
C TYR A 186 -6.87 -12.03 24.74
N PRO A 187 -5.80 -12.46 25.43
CA PRO A 187 -5.66 -12.26 26.88
C PRO A 187 -5.25 -10.82 27.25
N LEU A 188 -6.21 -9.89 27.34
CA LEU A 188 -5.96 -8.45 27.54
C LEU A 188 -5.35 -8.06 28.89
N ARG A 189 -5.21 -8.98 29.84
CA ARG A 189 -4.53 -8.71 31.13
C ARG A 189 -3.01 -8.92 31.06
N TRP A 190 -2.51 -9.46 29.96
CA TRP A 190 -1.10 -9.79 29.77
C TRP A 190 -0.30 -8.58 29.31
N TYR A 191 0.96 -8.80 28.95
CA TYR A 191 1.79 -7.84 28.24
C TYR A 191 1.58 -7.99 26.74
N HIS A 192 1.65 -6.87 26.04
CA HIS A 192 1.31 -6.73 24.64
C HIS A 192 2.40 -5.97 23.91
N LEU A 193 2.85 -6.54 22.81
CA LEU A 193 3.63 -5.83 21.81
C LEU A 193 2.80 -5.70 20.53
N GLY A 194 2.37 -4.48 20.25
CA GLY A 194 1.62 -4.08 19.07
C GLY A 194 2.55 -3.93 17.88
N LEU A 195 2.07 -4.36 16.72
CA LEU A 195 2.74 -4.31 15.44
C LEU A 195 1.80 -3.69 14.42
N VAL A 196 2.34 -2.90 13.50
CA VAL A 196 1.67 -2.56 12.25
C VAL A 196 2.52 -3.09 11.12
N MET A 197 1.95 -3.96 10.31
CA MET A 197 2.65 -4.65 9.21
C MET A 197 2.04 -4.20 7.90
N TRP A 198 2.86 -3.88 6.90
CA TRP A 198 2.33 -3.50 5.59
C TRP A 198 3.26 -3.80 4.41
N TYR A 199 2.67 -4.02 3.24
CA TYR A 199 3.38 -4.01 1.96
C TYR A 199 3.26 -2.62 1.29
N PRO A 200 4.36 -2.03 0.79
CA PRO A 200 4.36 -0.68 0.21
C PRO A 200 3.65 -0.60 -1.13
N GLU A 201 3.64 -1.68 -1.91
CA GLU A 201 2.83 -1.86 -3.11
C GLU A 201 2.19 -3.27 -3.05
N PRO A 202 0.87 -3.39 -3.30
CA PRO A 202 0.25 -4.70 -3.50
C PRO A 202 0.83 -5.34 -4.76
N ASP A 203 1.23 -6.61 -4.67
CA ASP A 203 1.95 -7.31 -5.75
C ASP A 203 1.04 -7.80 -6.87
N GLY A 204 -0.27 -7.57 -6.76
CA GLY A 204 -1.21 -8.05 -7.76
C GLY A 204 -1.88 -9.37 -7.38
N ALA A 205 -1.43 -10.07 -6.34
CA ALA A 205 -1.92 -11.42 -5.99
C ALA A 205 -3.24 -11.44 -5.21
N GLY A 206 -3.54 -10.41 -4.42
CA GLY A 206 -4.77 -10.35 -3.61
C GLY A 206 -4.75 -11.27 -2.37
N ASP A 207 -3.59 -11.86 -2.02
CA ASP A 207 -3.39 -12.72 -0.85
C ASP A 207 -2.57 -12.05 0.27
N GLU A 208 -2.33 -10.73 0.18
CA GLU A 208 -1.45 -9.98 1.06
C GLU A 208 -1.84 -10.13 2.54
N LEU A 209 -3.14 -10.08 2.85
CA LEU A 209 -3.62 -10.28 4.22
C LEU A 209 -3.34 -11.69 4.74
N ALA A 210 -3.46 -12.72 3.89
CA ALA A 210 -3.14 -14.09 4.26
C ALA A 210 -1.62 -14.26 4.47
N ARG A 211 -0.79 -13.55 3.70
CA ARG A 211 0.67 -13.47 3.94
C ARG A 211 1.00 -12.77 5.25
N LEU A 212 0.34 -11.66 5.57
CA LEU A 212 0.50 -10.96 6.86
C LEU A 212 0.08 -11.86 8.04
N GLN A 213 -0.99 -12.63 7.90
CA GLN A 213 -1.42 -13.60 8.92
C GLN A 213 -0.41 -14.74 9.09
N ARG A 214 0.15 -15.27 8.00
CA ARG A 214 1.22 -16.27 8.08
C ARG A 214 2.46 -15.68 8.74
N PHE A 215 2.90 -14.51 8.30
CA PHE A 215 4.03 -13.80 8.87
C PHE A 215 3.90 -13.57 10.38
N LEU A 216 2.75 -13.07 10.86
CA LEU A 216 2.54 -12.81 12.27
C LEU A 216 2.56 -14.08 13.12
N ARG A 217 1.98 -15.17 12.62
CA ARG A 217 2.00 -16.47 13.32
C ARG A 217 3.43 -16.99 13.43
N ASP A 218 4.15 -17.04 12.32
CA ASP A 218 5.52 -17.56 12.27
C ASP A 218 6.48 -16.66 13.08
N LEU A 219 6.23 -15.34 13.08
CA LEU A 219 6.93 -14.39 13.95
C LEU A 219 6.66 -14.67 15.42
N GLY A 220 5.41 -14.91 15.80
CA GLY A 220 5.01 -15.23 17.17
C GLY A 220 5.74 -16.47 17.69
N GLU A 221 5.87 -17.51 16.86
CA GLU A 221 6.67 -18.70 17.18
C GLU A 221 8.16 -18.35 17.37
N ALA A 222 8.75 -17.55 16.47
CA ALA A 222 10.16 -17.18 16.54
C ALA A 222 10.52 -16.34 17.77
N VAL A 223 9.57 -15.56 18.32
CA VAL A 223 9.77 -14.74 19.52
C VAL A 223 9.14 -15.34 20.78
N ALA A 224 8.70 -16.60 20.72
CA ALA A 224 8.18 -17.40 21.83
C ALA A 224 7.04 -16.70 22.61
N VAL A 225 5.98 -16.26 21.90
CA VAL A 225 4.78 -15.73 22.55
C VAL A 225 4.06 -16.79 23.39
N ASP A 226 3.38 -16.36 24.45
CA ASP A 226 2.71 -17.27 25.41
C ASP A 226 1.31 -17.73 24.95
N ALA A 227 0.79 -17.14 23.87
CA ALA A 227 -0.49 -17.50 23.25
C ALA A 227 -0.54 -17.04 21.79
N GLY A 228 -1.57 -17.48 21.06
CA GLY A 228 -1.77 -17.11 19.66
C GLY A 228 -1.82 -15.59 19.46
N PRO A 229 -1.03 -15.01 18.52
CA PRO A 229 -1.11 -13.61 18.15
C PRO A 229 -2.51 -13.19 17.71
N LEU A 230 -2.86 -11.94 17.96
CA LEU A 230 -4.08 -11.32 17.43
C LEU A 230 -3.74 -10.54 16.17
N LEU A 231 -4.48 -10.77 15.09
CA LEU A 231 -4.43 -9.98 13.86
C LEU A 231 -5.77 -9.30 13.61
N VAL A 232 -5.72 -8.03 13.21
CA VAL A 232 -6.87 -7.26 12.72
C VAL A 232 -6.48 -6.60 11.41
N ALA A 233 -7.25 -6.85 10.35
CA ALA A 233 -7.02 -6.20 9.06
C ALA A 233 -7.31 -4.70 9.18
N ALA A 234 -6.36 -3.88 8.72
CA ALA A 234 -6.54 -2.44 8.59
C ALA A 234 -7.00 -2.10 7.17
N ASP A 235 -6.30 -2.65 6.17
CA ASP A 235 -6.60 -2.61 4.74
C ASP A 235 -5.93 -3.79 4.00
N GLN A 236 -5.85 -3.77 2.65
CA GLN A 236 -5.47 -4.95 1.83
C GLN A 236 -4.04 -5.36 2.07
N SER A 237 -3.19 -4.35 2.20
CA SER A 237 -1.77 -4.51 2.34
C SER A 237 -1.31 -4.16 3.75
N CYS A 238 -2.22 -3.85 4.69
CA CYS A 238 -1.89 -3.48 6.06
C CYS A 238 -2.72 -4.21 7.11
N ALA A 239 -2.06 -4.70 8.16
CA ALA A 239 -2.70 -5.31 9.32
C ALA A 239 -2.08 -4.84 10.64
N TRP A 240 -2.90 -4.79 11.68
CA TRP A 240 -2.48 -4.62 13.06
C TRP A 240 -2.28 -5.99 13.71
N GLY A 241 -1.18 -6.15 14.44
CA GLY A 241 -0.83 -7.37 15.14
C GLY A 241 -0.59 -7.11 16.63
N TRP A 242 -0.88 -8.08 17.50
CA TRP A 242 -0.44 -8.05 18.89
C TRP A 242 0.16 -9.39 19.29
N LEU A 243 1.37 -9.32 19.85
CA LEU A 243 2.09 -10.45 20.43
C LEU A 243 1.83 -10.47 21.95
N PRO A 244 1.22 -11.55 22.50
CA PRO A 244 0.91 -11.66 23.93
C PRO A 244 2.04 -12.32 24.74
N TYR A 245 2.36 -11.75 25.90
CA TYR A 245 3.32 -12.30 26.86
C TYR A 245 2.74 -12.32 28.28
N ARG A 246 2.74 -13.47 28.96
CA ARG A 246 2.21 -13.65 30.33
C ARG A 246 2.93 -12.79 31.36
N ALA A 247 4.22 -12.57 31.15
CA ALA A 247 5.06 -11.72 31.97
C ALA A 247 5.85 -10.74 31.08
N ALA A 248 6.31 -9.64 31.67
CA ALA A 248 7.24 -8.75 31.00
C ALA A 248 8.50 -9.55 30.62
N PRO A 249 8.96 -9.50 29.35
CA PRO A 249 10.24 -10.08 29.00
C PRO A 249 11.36 -9.45 29.83
N ILE A 250 12.38 -10.24 30.15
CA ILE A 250 13.56 -9.77 30.89
C ILE A 250 14.25 -8.62 30.14
N ASP A 251 14.31 -8.72 28.81
CA ASP A 251 14.82 -7.68 27.93
C ASP A 251 13.84 -7.45 26.76
N ALA A 252 13.09 -6.35 26.81
CA ALA A 252 12.18 -5.96 25.74
C ALA A 252 12.94 -5.55 24.45
N ALA A 253 14.18 -5.06 24.57
CA ALA A 253 14.98 -4.68 23.41
C ALA A 253 15.45 -5.92 22.63
N ASP A 254 15.74 -7.03 23.32
CA ASP A 254 16.04 -8.32 22.68
C ASP A 254 14.86 -8.82 21.84
N VAL A 255 13.62 -8.68 22.33
CA VAL A 255 12.42 -9.03 21.55
C VAL A 255 12.33 -8.21 20.26
N VAL A 256 12.53 -6.89 20.35
CA VAL A 256 12.55 -6.00 19.17
C VAL A 256 13.65 -6.41 18.19
N ALA A 257 14.85 -6.73 18.69
CA ALA A 257 15.97 -7.18 17.87
C ALA A 257 15.67 -8.51 17.13
N LYS A 258 15.02 -9.46 17.80
CA LYS A 258 14.56 -10.73 17.20
C LYS A 258 13.52 -10.50 16.12
N ILE A 259 12.53 -9.63 16.34
CA ILE A 259 11.53 -9.27 15.31
C ILE A 259 12.23 -8.67 14.09
N ARG A 260 13.18 -7.76 14.30
CA ARG A 260 13.97 -7.15 13.23
C ARG A 260 14.77 -8.19 12.45
N GLY A 261 15.47 -9.10 13.13
CA GLY A 261 16.19 -10.19 12.47
C GLY A 261 15.27 -11.13 11.68
N PHE A 262 14.11 -11.47 12.24
CA PHE A 262 13.12 -12.32 11.58
C PHE A 262 12.57 -11.69 10.30
N ALA A 263 12.21 -10.41 10.34
CA ALA A 263 11.68 -9.70 9.18
C ALA A 263 12.75 -9.49 8.09
N LEU A 264 13.95 -9.05 8.47
CA LEU A 264 15.04 -8.73 7.51
C LEU A 264 15.67 -9.97 6.86
N SER A 265 15.51 -11.16 7.44
CA SER A 265 16.04 -12.41 6.88
C SER A 265 15.23 -12.99 5.72
N ARG A 266 14.10 -12.35 5.35
CA ARG A 266 13.18 -12.84 4.32
C ARG A 266 12.96 -11.78 3.24
N PRO A 267 13.11 -12.11 1.95
CA PRO A 267 12.95 -11.15 0.86
C PRO A 267 11.50 -10.64 0.72
N ASP A 268 10.51 -11.49 0.98
CA ASP A 268 9.08 -11.14 0.82
C ASP A 268 8.39 -10.69 2.13
N SER A 269 9.19 -10.24 3.10
CA SER A 269 8.66 -9.73 4.37
C SER A 269 7.91 -8.42 4.20
N PRO A 270 6.82 -8.21 4.97
CA PRO A 270 6.22 -6.89 5.04
C PRO A 270 7.17 -5.91 5.74
N ASN A 271 6.94 -4.62 5.53
CA ASN A 271 7.43 -3.61 6.46
C ASN A 271 6.76 -3.81 7.82
N VAL A 272 7.48 -3.54 8.90
CA VAL A 272 7.00 -3.74 10.27
C VAL A 272 7.32 -2.49 11.10
N ALA A 273 6.28 -1.93 11.72
CA ALA A 273 6.40 -0.94 12.77
C ALA A 273 6.05 -1.60 14.10
N ILE A 274 6.92 -1.45 15.09
CA ILE A 274 6.85 -2.11 16.39
C ILE A 274 6.52 -1.07 17.45
N GLY A 275 5.52 -1.32 18.28
CA GLY A 275 5.14 -0.44 19.38
C GLY A 275 6.03 -0.64 20.62
N SER A 276 5.59 -0.08 21.74
CA SER A 276 6.24 -0.29 23.04
C SER A 276 5.53 -1.40 23.83
N MET A 277 6.28 -2.24 24.52
CA MET A 277 5.70 -3.28 25.40
C MET A 277 4.81 -2.64 26.48
N GLY A 278 3.61 -3.17 26.69
CA GLY A 278 2.71 -2.66 27.73
C GLY A 278 1.76 -3.70 28.30
N ALA A 279 1.43 -3.57 29.59
CA ALA A 279 0.51 -4.47 30.29
C ALA A 279 -0.95 -3.99 30.23
N GLY A 280 -1.88 -4.95 30.21
CA GLY A 280 -3.31 -4.68 30.35
C GLY A 280 -3.91 -4.01 29.12
N VAL A 281 -5.19 -3.61 29.24
CA VAL A 281 -5.92 -2.90 28.17
C VAL A 281 -5.20 -1.60 27.76
N ASP A 282 -4.65 -0.85 28.71
CA ASP A 282 -3.93 0.37 28.36
C ASP A 282 -2.60 0.06 27.65
N GLY A 283 -1.91 -1.00 28.05
CA GLY A 283 -0.73 -1.49 27.34
C GLY A 283 -1.04 -1.90 25.90
N PHE A 284 -2.14 -2.65 25.71
CA PHE A 284 -2.66 -3.03 24.40
C PHE A 284 -2.89 -1.81 23.47
N ARG A 285 -3.53 -0.76 24.02
CA ARG A 285 -3.80 0.50 23.32
C ARG A 285 -2.55 1.31 23.02
N ARG A 286 -1.70 1.53 24.04
CA ARG A 286 -0.46 2.32 23.91
C ARG A 286 0.46 1.68 22.89
N SER A 287 0.67 0.37 22.98
CA SER A 287 1.54 -0.34 22.05
C SER A 287 1.09 -0.19 20.60
N HIS A 288 -0.22 -0.27 20.34
CA HIS A 288 -0.76 -0.03 19.00
C HIS A 288 -0.55 1.40 18.52
N ARG A 289 -0.81 2.41 19.37
CA ARG A 289 -0.60 3.82 19.02
C ARG A 289 0.87 4.10 18.70
N ASP A 290 1.79 3.63 19.53
CA ASP A 290 3.22 3.78 19.35
C ASP A 290 3.69 3.11 18.03
N ALA A 291 3.14 1.95 17.68
CA ALA A 291 3.40 1.28 16.39
C ALA A 291 2.86 2.09 15.19
N MET A 292 1.69 2.71 15.33
CA MET A 292 1.11 3.60 14.31
C MET A 292 1.96 4.86 14.09
N GLU A 293 2.46 5.46 15.17
CA GLU A 293 3.39 6.60 15.12
C GLU A 293 4.70 6.21 14.41
N ALA A 294 5.28 5.06 14.76
CA ALA A 294 6.47 4.53 14.11
C ALA A 294 6.25 4.26 12.60
N ARG A 295 5.08 3.72 12.22
CA ARG A 295 4.69 3.57 10.80
C ARG A 295 4.63 4.92 10.09
N GLY A 296 4.05 5.94 10.73
CA GLY A 296 3.97 7.28 10.16
C GLY A 296 5.36 7.85 9.82
N VAL A 297 6.32 7.66 10.73
CA VAL A 297 7.72 8.03 10.48
C VAL A 297 8.32 7.25 9.30
N ALA A 298 8.14 5.93 9.26
CA ALA A 298 8.68 5.09 8.18
C ALA A 298 8.07 5.38 6.80
N ALA A 299 6.80 5.79 6.76
CA ALA A 299 6.08 6.15 5.54
C ALA A 299 6.55 7.52 5.00
N ALA A 300 6.81 8.49 5.88
CA ALA A 300 7.32 9.80 5.49
C ALA A 300 8.82 9.78 5.11
N GLY A 301 9.60 8.86 5.71
CA GLY A 301 11.01 8.66 5.40
C GLY A 301 11.24 8.04 4.02
N ARG A 302 11.66 8.86 3.05
CA ARG A 302 12.17 8.37 1.74
C ARG A 302 13.63 7.94 1.89
N ARG A 303 13.90 6.63 1.93
CA ARG A 303 15.24 6.09 1.64
C ARG A 303 15.21 5.48 0.25
N SER A 304 16.24 5.76 -0.54
CA SER A 304 16.35 5.49 -1.98
C SER A 304 16.58 4.02 -2.37
N ASP A 305 16.38 3.06 -1.47
CA ASP A 305 16.58 1.64 -1.79
C ASP A 305 15.24 0.91 -1.67
N GLY A 306 14.53 0.86 -2.80
CA GLY A 306 13.12 0.47 -2.90
C GLY A 306 12.83 -1.03 -2.78
N SER A 307 13.75 -1.84 -2.25
CA SER A 307 13.62 -3.30 -2.28
C SER A 307 13.69 -4.01 -0.92
N ALA A 308 14.18 -3.37 0.15
CA ALA A 308 14.36 -4.03 1.44
C ALA A 308 13.20 -3.74 2.43
N PRO A 309 12.74 -4.73 3.21
CA PRO A 309 11.71 -4.53 4.22
C PRO A 309 12.17 -3.53 5.29
N LYS A 310 11.32 -2.53 5.57
CA LYS A 310 11.55 -1.53 6.62
C LYS A 310 11.06 -2.05 7.96
N VAL A 311 11.96 -2.11 8.95
CA VAL A 311 11.59 -2.46 10.33
C VAL A 311 11.97 -1.33 11.28
N VAL A 312 10.97 -0.70 11.89
CA VAL A 312 11.14 0.42 12.83
C VAL A 312 10.44 0.11 14.15
N ALA A 313 10.98 0.58 15.26
CA ALA A 313 10.38 0.41 16.58
C ALA A 313 10.18 1.76 17.28
N ALA A 314 9.09 1.91 18.01
CA ALA A 314 8.81 3.11 18.82
C ALA A 314 9.90 3.39 19.85
N THR A 315 10.60 2.34 20.30
CA THR A 315 11.74 2.40 21.21
C THR A 315 13.07 2.70 20.52
N ASP A 316 13.09 2.83 19.19
CA ASP A 316 14.31 3.23 18.49
C ASP A 316 14.72 4.65 18.91
N PRO A 317 16.03 4.93 19.08
CA PRO A 317 16.49 6.20 19.62
C PRO A 317 15.93 7.43 18.88
N GLY A 318 15.21 8.27 19.61
CA GLY A 318 14.65 9.53 19.13
C GLY A 318 13.43 9.39 18.20
N LEU A 319 12.95 8.19 17.90
CA LEU A 319 11.81 7.99 17.01
C LEU A 319 10.53 8.59 17.58
N SER A 320 10.23 8.39 18.86
CA SER A 320 9.04 8.95 19.52
C SER A 320 9.02 10.48 19.52
N VAL A 321 10.19 11.11 19.71
CA VAL A 321 10.34 12.57 19.65
C VAL A 321 10.02 13.06 18.24
N VAL A 322 10.56 12.41 17.23
CA VAL A 322 10.36 12.79 15.83
C VAL A 322 8.93 12.52 15.37
N ALA A 323 8.31 11.42 15.80
CA ALA A 323 6.91 11.12 15.53
C ALA A 323 5.99 12.24 16.02
N GLY A 324 6.29 12.84 17.18
CA GLY A 324 5.58 14.02 17.69
C GLY A 324 5.73 15.28 16.82
N LEU A 325 6.79 15.39 16.02
CA LEU A 325 7.00 16.50 15.07
C LEU A 325 6.31 16.25 13.71
N GLY A 326 5.99 15.00 13.40
CA GLY A 326 5.48 14.55 12.10
C GLY A 326 4.12 15.10 11.66
N GLY A 327 3.37 15.75 12.56
CA GLY A 327 2.06 16.34 12.24
C GLY A 327 2.12 17.45 11.19
N ASP A 328 3.29 18.08 10.99
CA ASP A 328 3.53 19.08 9.94
C ASP A 328 4.97 18.98 9.43
N ILE A 329 5.16 18.20 8.37
CA ILE A 329 6.49 17.93 7.79
C ILE A 329 7.11 19.18 7.15
N ASP A 330 6.29 20.09 6.64
CA ASP A 330 6.75 21.31 5.98
C ASP A 330 7.25 22.33 7.00
N ARG A 331 6.52 22.49 8.12
CA ARG A 331 6.99 23.26 9.27
C ARG A 331 8.26 22.65 9.87
N THR A 332 8.31 21.31 9.98
CA THR A 332 9.51 20.61 10.46
C THR A 332 10.70 20.87 9.55
N ARG A 333 10.52 20.85 8.21
CA ARG A 333 11.57 21.19 7.24
C ARG A 333 12.09 22.62 7.41
N GLY A 334 11.20 23.60 7.58
CA GLY A 334 11.58 25.00 7.80
C GLY A 334 12.36 25.20 9.11
N TRP A 335 11.94 24.52 10.17
CA TRP A 335 12.65 24.53 11.45
C TRP A 335 14.02 23.85 11.37
N VAL A 336 14.12 22.67 10.75
CA VAL A 336 15.40 21.97 10.50
C VAL A 336 16.36 22.86 9.72
N ALA A 337 15.90 23.56 8.68
CA ALA A 337 16.73 24.49 7.92
C ALA A 337 17.23 25.67 8.77
N THR A 338 16.41 26.15 9.71
CA THR A 338 16.77 27.24 10.63
C THR A 338 17.82 26.79 11.66
N VAL A 339 17.70 25.57 12.19
CA VAL A 339 18.58 25.04 13.24
C VAL A 339 19.93 24.58 12.66
N LEU A 340 19.91 23.88 11.54
CA LEU A 340 21.10 23.26 10.94
C LEU A 340 21.76 24.12 9.86
N GLY A 341 21.16 25.23 9.42
CA GLY A 341 21.72 26.05 8.35
C GLY A 341 21.98 25.21 7.09
N ASP A 342 23.13 25.40 6.44
CA ASP A 342 23.46 24.69 5.20
C ASP A 342 23.75 23.20 5.40
N LEU A 343 23.94 22.75 6.65
CA LEU A 343 23.98 21.33 6.94
C LEU A 343 22.62 20.63 6.68
N ALA A 344 21.53 21.37 6.46
CA ALA A 344 20.21 20.81 6.09
C ALA A 344 20.05 20.47 4.60
N SER A 345 21.08 20.62 3.75
CA SER A 345 20.98 20.30 2.32
C SER A 345 20.93 18.79 2.05
N ASP A 346 20.09 18.38 1.10
CA ASP A 346 19.91 16.99 0.69
C ASP A 346 20.99 16.54 -0.31
N ASN A 347 22.22 16.34 0.20
CA ASN A 347 23.33 15.78 -0.56
C ASN A 347 24.14 14.77 0.28
N ASP A 348 24.86 13.88 -0.39
CA ASP A 348 25.62 12.79 0.25
C ASP A 348 26.72 13.27 1.19
N ASN A 349 27.30 14.45 0.93
CA ASN A 349 28.34 15.00 1.78
C ASN A 349 27.76 15.42 3.13
N ASP A 350 26.74 16.28 3.11
CA ASP A 350 26.08 16.74 4.32
C ASP A 350 25.34 15.60 5.03
N ALA A 351 24.88 14.56 4.32
CA ALA A 351 24.34 13.35 4.94
C ALA A 351 25.37 12.65 5.86
N ARG A 352 26.61 12.48 5.40
CA ARG A 352 27.71 11.90 6.21
C ARG A 352 28.09 12.80 7.40
N LEU A 353 28.05 14.12 7.21
CA LEU A 353 28.31 15.09 8.27
C LEU A 353 27.22 15.07 9.35
N ARG A 354 25.94 15.08 8.95
CA ARG A 354 24.79 14.95 9.87
C ARG A 354 24.88 13.67 10.68
N GLU A 355 25.17 12.55 10.03
CA GLU A 355 25.28 11.26 10.73
C GLU A 355 26.43 11.26 11.74
N THR A 356 27.60 11.77 11.36
CA THR A 356 28.75 11.85 12.28
C THR A 356 28.46 12.76 13.47
N LEU A 357 27.81 13.90 13.23
CA LEU A 357 27.44 14.84 14.29
C LEU A 357 26.38 14.26 15.23
N ARG A 358 25.38 13.56 14.69
CA ARG A 358 24.33 12.87 15.47
C ARG A 358 24.94 11.83 16.41
N VAL A 359 25.84 10.98 15.92
CA VAL A 359 26.51 9.97 16.74
C VAL A 359 27.43 10.63 17.78
N PHE A 360 28.18 11.67 17.41
CA PHE A 360 29.01 12.41 18.35
C PHE A 360 28.21 13.01 19.52
N LEU A 361 27.08 13.66 19.24
CA LEU A 361 26.22 14.23 20.27
C LEU A 361 25.58 13.13 21.14
N GLY A 362 25.14 12.03 20.53
CA GLY A 362 24.59 10.86 21.22
C GLY A 362 25.61 10.15 22.15
N CYS A 363 26.89 10.20 21.82
CA CYS A 363 27.99 9.72 22.67
C CYS A 363 28.44 10.76 23.73
N GLY A 364 27.58 11.71 24.10
CA GLY A 364 27.89 12.72 25.11
C GLY A 364 28.99 13.70 24.67
N SER A 365 29.13 13.95 23.36
CA SER A 365 30.21 14.77 22.78
C SER A 365 31.61 14.21 23.00
N SER A 366 31.74 12.88 23.07
CA SER A 366 33.03 12.18 23.12
C SER A 366 33.47 11.73 21.72
N TYR A 367 34.58 12.29 21.22
CA TYR A 367 35.19 11.87 19.96
C TYR A 367 35.65 10.42 19.97
N LYS A 368 36.13 9.92 21.11
CA LYS A 368 36.59 8.53 21.25
C LYS A 368 35.43 7.54 21.11
N LEU A 369 34.36 7.76 21.86
CA LEU A 369 33.18 6.90 21.81
C LEU A 369 32.49 6.97 20.45
N ALA A 370 32.43 8.15 19.83
CA ALA A 370 31.88 8.31 18.49
C ALA A 370 32.73 7.62 17.40
N ALA A 371 34.07 7.65 17.54
CA ALA A 371 34.99 6.94 16.66
C ALA A 371 34.81 5.42 16.74
N GLU A 372 34.67 4.88 17.95
CA GLU A 372 34.34 3.47 18.18
C GLU A 372 32.97 3.10 17.59
N ALA A 373 31.93 3.90 17.88
CA ALA A 373 30.56 3.65 17.38
C ALA A 373 30.43 3.73 15.85
N LEU A 374 31.17 4.63 15.20
CA LEU A 374 31.18 4.77 13.73
C LEU A 374 32.19 3.84 13.04
N ASN A 375 33.01 3.09 13.80
CA ASN A 375 34.17 2.34 13.29
C ASN A 375 35.08 3.22 12.42
N MET A 376 35.41 4.42 12.91
CA MET A 376 36.21 5.43 12.21
C MET A 376 37.42 5.83 13.03
N HIS A 377 38.47 6.31 12.36
CA HIS A 377 39.60 6.91 13.07
C HIS A 377 39.20 8.22 13.79
N PHE A 378 39.73 8.45 14.99
CA PHE A 378 39.45 9.62 15.82
C PHE A 378 39.55 10.95 15.08
N ASN A 379 40.65 11.16 14.33
CA ASN A 379 40.86 12.41 13.58
C ASN A 379 39.81 12.63 12.49
N SER A 380 39.28 11.56 11.90
CA SER A 380 38.24 11.64 10.88
C SER A 380 36.91 12.09 11.47
N VAL A 381 36.57 11.61 12.67
CA VAL A 381 35.39 12.08 13.42
C VAL A 381 35.57 13.54 13.80
N LYS A 382 36.72 13.92 14.38
CA LYS A 382 37.02 15.32 14.75
C LYS A 382 36.89 16.27 13.56
N TYR A 383 37.45 15.88 12.41
CA TYR A 383 37.35 16.65 11.17
C TYR A 383 35.90 16.80 10.70
N ARG A 384 35.13 15.70 10.65
CA ARG A 384 33.72 15.73 10.20
C ARG A 384 32.82 16.52 11.14
N VAL A 385 33.01 16.43 12.45
CA VAL A 385 32.27 17.26 13.42
C VAL A 385 32.59 18.73 13.20
N GLY A 386 33.87 19.10 13.07
CA GLY A 386 34.27 20.49 12.77
C GLY A 386 33.66 21.00 11.45
N ARG A 387 33.66 20.17 10.40
CA ARG A 387 33.01 20.50 9.13
C ARG A 387 31.49 20.64 9.24
N ALA A 388 30.83 19.79 10.04
CA ALA A 388 29.39 19.87 10.27
C ALA A 388 29.01 21.18 10.97
N VAL A 389 29.76 21.58 12.00
CA VAL A 389 29.57 22.86 12.71
C VAL A 389 29.84 24.04 11.78
N ALA A 390 30.89 23.98 10.95
CA ALA A 390 31.17 25.01 9.95
C ALA A 390 30.06 25.13 8.90
N ARG A 391 29.51 24.00 8.41
CA ARG A 391 28.37 23.98 7.47
C ARG A 391 27.09 24.51 8.11
N ARG A 392 26.90 24.29 9.40
CA ARG A 392 25.80 24.91 10.16
C ARG A 392 25.96 26.43 10.28
N GLY A 393 27.18 26.95 10.19
CA GLY A 393 27.47 28.39 10.22
C GLY A 393 27.48 29.02 11.61
N ARG A 394 27.30 28.23 12.67
CA ARG A 394 27.35 28.67 14.08
C ARG A 394 27.75 27.53 15.01
N GLU A 395 28.29 27.87 16.18
CA GLU A 395 28.71 26.91 17.21
C GLU A 395 27.52 26.26 17.93
N ILE A 396 27.70 25.04 18.44
CA ILE A 396 26.68 24.33 19.24
C ILE A 396 26.81 24.82 20.69
N GLY A 397 25.86 25.66 21.11
CA GLY A 397 25.84 26.26 22.45
C GLY A 397 24.53 25.96 23.17
N ALA A 398 23.81 27.01 23.55
CA ALA A 398 22.54 26.89 24.28
C ALA A 398 21.44 26.15 23.50
N ASP A 399 21.51 26.11 22.16
CA ASP A 399 20.54 25.43 21.29
C ASP A 399 20.91 23.96 20.98
N ARG A 400 21.73 23.34 21.82
CA ARG A 400 22.16 21.94 21.67
C ARG A 400 20.98 20.98 21.48
N LEU A 401 19.92 21.11 22.27
CA LEU A 401 18.74 20.26 22.18
C LEU A 401 18.08 20.38 20.80
N ASP A 402 17.94 21.61 20.29
CA ASP A 402 17.38 21.85 18.97
C ASP A 402 18.20 21.15 17.88
N VAL A 403 19.54 21.22 17.97
CA VAL A 403 20.45 20.55 17.04
C VAL A 403 20.29 19.03 17.10
N GLU A 404 20.24 18.43 18.30
CA GLU A 404 20.04 16.98 18.46
C GLU A 404 18.71 16.53 17.88
N VAL A 405 17.62 17.25 18.16
CA VAL A 405 16.27 16.94 17.62
C VAL A 405 16.21 17.14 16.11
N ALA A 406 16.82 18.19 15.56
CA ALA A 406 16.89 18.42 14.12
C ALA A 406 17.65 17.31 13.39
N LEU A 407 18.76 16.82 13.97
CA LEU A 407 19.51 15.69 13.42
C LEU A 407 18.72 14.38 13.48
N LEU A 408 17.92 14.17 14.53
CA LEU A 408 16.99 13.04 14.61
C LEU A 408 15.91 13.13 13.53
N ALA A 409 15.32 14.32 13.33
CA ALA A 409 14.34 14.53 12.26
C ALA A 409 14.95 14.22 10.88
N CYS A 410 16.17 14.69 10.60
CA CYS A 410 16.89 14.36 9.36
C CYS A 410 17.16 12.86 9.21
N HIS A 411 17.50 12.16 10.30
CA HIS A 411 17.78 10.73 10.28
C HIS A 411 16.52 9.91 9.92
N TRP A 412 15.40 10.25 10.54
CA TRP A 412 14.15 9.49 10.42
C TRP A 412 13.32 9.87 9.19
N TYR A 413 13.15 11.16 8.90
CA TYR A 413 12.37 11.63 7.75
C TYR A 413 13.18 11.77 6.46
N GLY A 414 14.51 11.73 6.55
CA GLY A 414 15.39 11.81 5.37
C GLY A 414 15.14 13.09 4.56
N SER A 415 15.06 12.94 3.23
CA SER A 415 14.85 14.06 2.30
C SER A 415 13.55 14.83 2.52
N ALA A 416 12.56 14.27 3.20
CA ALA A 416 11.29 14.94 3.47
C ALA A 416 11.45 16.22 4.32
N VAL A 417 12.50 16.31 5.16
CA VAL A 417 12.79 17.48 6.01
C VAL A 417 14.08 18.22 5.61
N LEU A 418 14.69 17.86 4.48
CA LEU A 418 15.90 18.50 3.99
C LEU A 418 15.59 19.53 2.89
N ARG A 419 16.50 20.50 2.72
CA ARG A 419 16.44 21.44 1.60
C ARG A 419 16.95 20.76 0.35
N ARG A 420 16.22 20.86 -0.77
CA ARG A 420 16.77 20.46 -2.06
C ARG A 420 18.04 21.29 -2.33
N PRO A 421 19.10 20.65 -2.85
CA PRO A 421 20.38 21.32 -3.08
C PRO A 421 20.28 22.52 -4.02
#